data_AF-A0A2V9GBE4-F1
#
_entry.id   AF-A0A2V9GBE4-F1
#
_cell.length_a   1.000
_cell.length_b   1.000
_cell.length_c   1.000
_cell.angle_alpha   90.00
_cell.angle_beta   90.00
_cell.angle_gamma   90.00
#
_symmetry.space_group_name_H-M   'P 1'
#
loop_
_entity.id
_entity.type
_entity.pdbx_description
1 polymer ?
#
loop_
_entity_poly.entity_id
_entity_poly.type
_entity_poly.pdbx_seq_one_letter_code
_entity_poly.pdbx_strand_id
1 'polypeptide(L)'
;MVMGEMSKPRDTFVLGRGEYDNKGEKVKPGVPSFLPPMSRDLPPNRLGLAKWIVDPLNPLTARVVVNQYWQQYFGTGIVKTAEDFGSQGEPPSHPELLDWLATEFVRSGWDIKAMQRLIVTSATYRQSSRASRELIERDPENRLLARGPRFRLPAEMVRDNALAISGLLNDRIGGPSVYPYQPKGLWEEMAFGEGYSGQSYTQSPKPDLYRRGMYTVWKRTVPPPSLTILDAPDREKCTARRAVTNTPLQALVLLNDPTYVEASRALADRTLRNGGRSDHARIDFAFKLATARTPDPQERAVLLGSLREFRSLYRHDQANASKLLSVGETKADSRLAPRELAAWTTLASMILNLDETITKE
;
A
#
# COMPACT_ATOMS: atom_id res chain seq x y z
N MET A 1 13.44 -14.68 19.30
CA MET A 1 12.52 -13.84 20.09
C MET A 1 12.30 -14.56 21.41
N VAL A 2 12.69 -13.98 22.54
CA VAL A 2 12.48 -14.56 23.87
C VAL A 2 11.13 -14.07 24.39
N MET A 3 10.06 -14.83 24.12
CA MET A 3 8.68 -14.53 24.55
C MET A 3 8.23 -15.39 25.74
N GLY A 4 9.16 -15.80 26.61
CA GLY A 4 8.84 -16.55 27.83
C GLY A 4 8.45 -15.62 28.99
N GLU A 5 7.55 -16.07 29.84
CA GLU A 5 7.38 -15.49 31.18
C GLU A 5 8.61 -15.80 32.03
N MET A 6 9.00 -14.86 32.90
CA MET A 6 10.07 -15.11 33.86
C MET A 6 9.60 -16.09 34.92
N SER A 7 10.49 -16.98 35.39
CA SER A 7 10.20 -17.89 36.52
C SER A 7 9.76 -17.13 37.78
N LYS A 8 10.33 -15.96 38.00
CA LYS A 8 9.90 -14.98 39.01
C LYS A 8 9.49 -13.67 38.31
N PRO A 9 8.19 -13.30 38.32
CA PRO A 9 7.74 -12.03 37.80
C PRO A 9 8.40 -10.84 38.51
N ARG A 10 8.61 -9.74 37.79
CA ARG A 10 9.11 -8.49 38.35
C ARG A 10 7.99 -7.76 39.07
N ASP A 11 8.30 -7.18 40.22
CA ASP A 11 7.40 -6.25 40.88
C ASP A 11 7.25 -4.98 40.04
N THR A 12 6.00 -4.59 39.78
CA THR A 12 5.66 -3.40 39.00
C THR A 12 4.93 -2.41 39.90
N PHE A 13 5.20 -1.11 39.73
CA PHE A 13 4.67 -0.05 40.57
C PHE A 13 4.12 1.09 39.71
N VAL A 14 3.09 1.79 40.20
CA VAL A 14 2.70 3.09 39.64
C VAL A 14 3.82 4.09 39.92
N LEU A 15 4.31 4.77 38.89
CA LEU A 15 5.40 5.73 39.03
C LEU A 15 4.85 7.14 39.23
N GLY A 16 5.35 7.84 40.25
CA GLY A 16 5.03 9.25 40.49
C GLY A 16 5.49 10.10 39.31
N ARG A 17 4.53 10.68 38.57
CA ARG A 17 4.80 11.49 37.36
C ARG A 17 5.61 10.75 36.26
N GLY A 18 5.68 9.42 36.32
CA GLY A 18 6.48 8.63 35.39
C GLY A 18 7.98 8.57 35.70
N GLU A 19 8.44 9.11 36.84
CA GLU A 19 9.83 9.01 37.29
C GLU A 19 10.16 7.57 37.71
N TYR A 20 11.24 7.00 37.14
CA TYR A 20 11.55 5.56 37.24
C TYR A 20 11.94 5.10 38.67
N ASP A 21 12.43 6.02 39.49
CA ASP A 21 12.85 5.82 40.87
C ASP A 21 11.78 6.19 41.90
N ASN A 22 10.77 6.99 41.52
CA ASN A 22 9.65 7.40 42.36
C ASN A 22 8.52 6.35 42.34
N LYS A 23 8.75 5.21 43.02
CA LYS A 23 7.79 4.10 43.08
C LYS A 23 6.66 4.38 44.07
N GLY A 24 5.43 4.40 43.57
CA GLY A 24 4.20 4.41 44.36
C GLY A 24 3.66 3.00 44.61
N GLU A 25 2.36 2.81 44.40
CA GLU A 25 1.67 1.55 44.71
C GLU A 25 2.10 0.39 43.82
N LYS A 26 2.27 -0.79 44.42
CA LYS A 26 2.54 -2.04 43.68
C LYS A 26 1.28 -2.49 42.95
N VAL A 27 1.40 -2.79 41.66
CA VAL A 27 0.30 -3.26 40.82
C VAL A 27 0.45 -4.73 40.44
N LYS A 28 -0.68 -5.35 40.08
CA LYS A 28 -0.75 -6.71 39.54
C LYS A 28 -1.28 -6.66 38.11
N PRO A 29 -1.01 -7.69 37.28
CA PRO A 29 -1.64 -7.81 35.98
C PRO A 29 -3.16 -7.77 36.10
N GLY A 30 -3.81 -7.03 35.20
CA GLY A 30 -5.24 -6.83 35.16
C GLY A 30 -5.66 -6.17 33.86
N VAL A 31 -6.96 -5.91 33.73
CA VAL A 31 -7.56 -5.21 32.59
C VAL A 31 -8.23 -3.94 33.07
N PRO A 32 -8.44 -2.93 32.19
CA PRO A 32 -9.14 -1.71 32.57
C PRO A 32 -10.53 -2.03 33.13
N SER A 33 -10.85 -1.51 34.32
CA SER A 33 -12.07 -1.85 35.06
C SER A 33 -13.37 -1.38 34.40
N PHE A 34 -13.30 -0.43 33.48
CA PHE A 34 -14.44 0.04 32.69
C PHE A 34 -14.77 -0.88 31.50
N LEU A 35 -13.94 -1.89 31.23
CA LEU A 35 -14.19 -2.94 30.24
C LEU A 35 -14.62 -4.23 30.94
N PRO A 36 -15.20 -5.19 30.20
CA PRO A 36 -15.55 -6.50 30.78
C PRO A 36 -14.35 -7.14 31.49
N PRO A 37 -14.54 -7.74 32.67
CA PRO A 37 -13.45 -8.32 33.44
C PRO A 37 -12.84 -9.53 32.71
N MET A 38 -11.55 -9.77 32.95
CA MET A 38 -10.90 -11.00 32.52
C MET A 38 -11.46 -12.20 33.30
N SER A 39 -11.79 -13.30 32.60
CA SER A 39 -12.20 -14.55 33.25
C SER A 39 -11.14 -15.04 34.22
N ARG A 40 -11.57 -15.58 35.37
CA ARG A 40 -10.68 -16.15 36.40
C ARG A 40 -9.94 -17.41 35.91
N ASP A 41 -10.46 -18.06 34.87
CA ASP A 41 -9.85 -19.24 34.27
C ASP A 41 -8.65 -18.89 33.37
N LEU A 42 -8.49 -17.60 33.04
CA LEU A 42 -7.37 -17.12 32.25
C LEU A 42 -6.19 -16.78 33.17
N PRO A 43 -4.96 -17.18 32.79
CA PRO A 43 -3.78 -16.83 33.56
C PRO A 43 -3.55 -15.31 33.47
N PRO A 44 -3.21 -14.61 34.57
CA PRO A 44 -2.97 -13.17 34.58
C PRO A 44 -1.60 -12.82 33.99
N ASN A 45 -1.41 -13.16 32.72
CA ASN A 45 -0.18 -13.01 31.95
C ASN A 45 -0.50 -12.64 30.49
N ARG A 46 0.52 -12.62 29.61
CA ARG A 46 0.33 -12.25 28.20
C ARG A 46 -0.67 -13.11 27.45
N LEU A 47 -0.72 -14.41 27.74
CA LEU A 47 -1.66 -15.33 27.09
C LEU A 47 -3.11 -15.05 27.53
N GLY A 48 -3.35 -14.80 28.82
CA GLY A 48 -4.68 -14.43 29.30
C GLY A 48 -5.14 -13.09 28.73
N LEU A 49 -4.24 -12.10 28.66
CA LEU A 49 -4.53 -10.82 28.01
C LEU A 49 -4.88 -11.01 26.52
N ALA A 50 -4.11 -11.81 25.78
CA ALA A 50 -4.39 -12.07 24.37
C ALA A 50 -5.77 -12.72 24.16
N LYS A 51 -6.14 -13.70 25.00
CA LYS A 51 -7.45 -14.34 24.97
C LYS A 51 -8.59 -13.35 25.32
N TRP A 52 -8.38 -12.48 26.31
CA TRP A 52 -9.35 -11.45 26.69
C TRP A 52 -9.54 -10.37 25.62
N ILE A 53 -8.48 -10.00 24.89
CA ILE A 53 -8.57 -9.02 23.80
C ILE A 53 -9.51 -9.52 22.70
N VAL A 54 -9.41 -10.78 22.31
CA VAL A 54 -10.23 -11.37 21.22
C VAL A 54 -11.49 -12.07 21.75
N ASP A 55 -11.83 -11.86 23.03
CA ASP A 55 -13.05 -12.41 23.61
C ASP A 55 -14.28 -11.76 22.94
N PRO A 56 -15.31 -12.53 22.53
CA PRO A 56 -16.54 -11.99 21.97
C PRO A 56 -17.26 -10.96 22.85
N LEU A 57 -17.06 -11.00 24.17
CA LEU A 57 -17.62 -10.03 25.11
C LEU A 57 -16.84 -8.71 25.11
N ASN A 58 -15.64 -8.66 24.54
CA ASN A 58 -14.87 -7.43 24.41
C ASN A 58 -15.49 -6.52 23.32
N PRO A 59 -16.00 -5.33 23.68
CA PRO A 59 -16.77 -4.51 22.75
C PRO A 59 -15.90 -3.73 21.75
N LEU A 60 -14.58 -3.68 21.93
CA LEU A 60 -13.70 -2.79 21.16
C LEU A 60 -12.97 -3.50 20.04
N THR A 61 -12.43 -4.69 20.29
CA THR A 61 -11.47 -5.33 19.37
C THR A 61 -12.08 -5.55 17.99
N ALA A 62 -13.28 -6.12 17.91
CA ALA A 62 -13.95 -6.34 16.63
C ALA A 62 -14.26 -5.01 15.92
N ARG A 63 -14.80 -4.01 16.65
CA ARG A 63 -15.11 -2.67 16.10
C ARG A 63 -13.87 -1.98 15.52
N VAL A 64 -12.75 -2.01 16.24
CA VAL A 64 -11.48 -1.41 15.79
C VAL A 64 -10.98 -2.10 14.52
N VAL A 65 -10.98 -3.44 14.50
CA VAL A 65 -10.50 -4.22 13.36
C VAL A 65 -11.36 -4.00 12.12
N VAL A 66 -12.69 -4.08 12.22
CA VAL A 66 -13.56 -3.87 11.05
C VAL A 66 -13.52 -2.42 10.57
N ASN A 67 -13.31 -1.44 11.46
CA ASN A 67 -13.09 -0.06 11.06
C ASN A 67 -11.79 0.13 10.27
N GLN A 68 -10.71 -0.57 10.65
CA GLN A 68 -9.47 -0.56 9.87
C GLN A 68 -9.66 -1.21 8.50
N TYR A 69 -10.38 -2.32 8.40
CA TYR A 69 -10.74 -2.91 7.10
C TYR A 69 -11.56 -1.93 6.27
N TRP A 70 -12.61 -1.35 6.85
CA TRP A 70 -13.41 -0.33 6.17
C TRP A 70 -12.55 0.82 5.66
N GLN A 71 -11.67 1.37 6.49
CA GLN A 71 -10.73 2.43 6.10
C GLN A 71 -9.82 2.01 4.93
N GLN A 72 -9.34 0.77 4.88
CA GLN A 72 -8.53 0.30 3.75
C GLN A 72 -9.30 0.29 2.43
N TYR A 73 -10.61 0.04 2.47
CA TYR A 73 -11.43 -0.02 1.26
C TYR A 73 -12.04 1.33 0.87
N PHE A 74 -12.41 2.16 1.84
CA PHE A 74 -13.11 3.43 1.65
C PHE A 74 -12.26 4.68 1.89
N GLY A 75 -11.01 4.52 2.31
CA GLY A 75 -10.06 5.61 2.62
C GLY A 75 -10.27 6.18 4.03
N THR A 76 -11.52 6.33 4.44
CA THR A 76 -11.91 6.79 5.79
C THR A 76 -12.69 5.70 6.51
N GLY A 77 -12.33 5.39 7.76
CA GLY A 77 -13.07 4.46 8.61
C GLY A 77 -14.47 4.97 8.95
N ILE A 78 -15.39 4.10 9.36
CA ILE A 78 -16.69 4.50 9.91
C ILE A 78 -16.47 5.46 11.08
N VAL A 79 -15.54 5.11 11.97
CA VAL A 79 -14.89 6.01 12.92
C VAL A 79 -13.68 6.63 12.23
N LYS A 80 -13.69 7.96 12.02
CA LYS A 80 -12.62 8.69 11.32
C LYS A 80 -11.30 8.63 12.09
N THR A 81 -11.35 8.66 13.42
CA THR A 81 -10.22 8.52 14.34
C THR A 81 -9.90 7.07 14.60
N ALA A 82 -9.28 6.40 13.62
CA ALA A 82 -8.95 4.98 13.76
C ALA A 82 -7.97 4.69 14.92
N GLU A 83 -7.21 5.68 15.35
CA GLU A 83 -6.34 5.64 16.53
C GLU A 83 -7.07 5.90 17.87
N ASP A 84 -8.31 6.41 17.84
CA ASP A 84 -9.04 6.80 19.05
C ASP A 84 -10.55 6.49 18.93
N PHE A 85 -10.96 5.44 19.64
CA PHE A 85 -12.36 5.02 19.81
C PHE A 85 -12.96 5.51 21.15
N GLY A 86 -12.20 6.34 21.89
CA GLY A 86 -12.59 6.92 23.15
C GLY A 86 -13.28 8.28 23.00
N SER A 87 -13.33 9.03 24.09
CA SER A 87 -14.07 10.31 24.18
C SER A 87 -13.43 11.46 23.40
N GLN A 88 -12.16 11.34 22.99
CA GLN A 88 -11.48 12.32 22.14
C GLN A 88 -11.56 11.94 20.65
N GLY A 89 -12.13 10.77 20.33
CA GLY A 89 -12.40 10.31 18.98
C GLY A 89 -13.68 10.90 18.38
N GLU A 90 -13.82 10.78 17.07
CA GLU A 90 -15.06 11.10 16.36
C GLU A 90 -16.07 9.95 16.51
N PRO A 91 -17.36 10.22 16.76
CA PRO A 91 -18.37 9.15 16.74
C PRO A 91 -18.43 8.46 15.36
N PRO A 92 -18.86 7.19 15.30
CA PRO A 92 -19.04 6.49 14.04
C PRO A 92 -20.08 7.20 13.17
N SER A 93 -19.80 7.37 11.87
CA SER A 93 -20.79 7.93 10.94
C SER A 93 -22.02 7.03 10.78
N HIS A 94 -21.83 5.72 10.92
CA HIS A 94 -22.88 4.70 10.82
C HIS A 94 -22.73 3.70 11.98
N PRO A 95 -23.22 4.02 13.20
CA PRO A 95 -23.03 3.18 14.40
C PRO A 95 -23.60 1.77 14.24
N GLU A 96 -24.81 1.63 13.69
CA GLU A 96 -25.46 0.33 13.50
C GLU A 96 -24.69 -0.55 12.50
N LEU A 97 -24.12 0.06 11.45
CA LEU A 97 -23.28 -0.65 10.48
C LEU A 97 -21.98 -1.16 11.13
N LEU A 98 -21.34 -0.32 11.96
CA LEU A 98 -20.13 -0.71 12.68
C LEU A 98 -20.41 -1.90 13.61
N ASP A 99 -21.51 -1.84 14.36
CA ASP A 99 -21.92 -2.89 15.29
C ASP A 99 -22.29 -4.19 14.57
N TRP A 100 -22.99 -4.08 13.45
CA TRP A 100 -23.31 -5.22 12.60
C TRP A 100 -22.05 -5.88 12.03
N LEU A 101 -21.11 -5.10 11.46
CA LEU A 101 -19.85 -5.63 10.93
C LEU A 101 -19.00 -6.28 12.02
N ALA A 102 -18.91 -5.65 13.20
CA ALA A 102 -18.15 -6.18 14.33
C ALA A 102 -18.71 -7.52 14.82
N THR A 103 -20.04 -7.61 14.96
CA THR A 103 -20.73 -8.84 15.36
C THR A 103 -20.58 -9.91 14.29
N GLU A 104 -20.66 -9.54 13.01
CA GLU A 104 -20.47 -10.47 11.89
C GLU A 104 -19.07 -11.05 11.86
N PHE A 105 -18.05 -10.23 12.14
CA PHE A 105 -16.66 -10.67 12.17
C PHE A 105 -16.38 -11.65 13.31
N VAL A 106 -16.99 -11.44 14.48
CA VAL A 106 -16.93 -12.41 15.58
C VAL A 106 -17.67 -13.69 15.22
N ARG A 107 -18.88 -13.58 14.65
CA ARG A 107 -19.73 -14.71 14.26
C ARG A 107 -19.09 -15.59 13.18
N SER A 108 -18.29 -15.02 12.28
CA SER A 108 -17.53 -15.77 11.28
C SER A 108 -16.34 -16.54 11.86
N GLY A 109 -16.06 -16.41 13.17
CA GLY A 109 -14.88 -16.99 13.79
C GLY A 109 -13.61 -16.19 13.48
N TRP A 110 -13.72 -14.87 13.35
CA TRP A 110 -12.62 -13.98 12.98
C TRP A 110 -12.05 -14.24 11.57
N ASP A 111 -12.90 -14.70 10.64
CA ASP A 111 -12.48 -14.94 9.25
C ASP A 111 -12.29 -13.61 8.50
N ILE A 112 -11.03 -13.22 8.35
CA ILE A 112 -10.60 -12.02 7.64
C ILE A 112 -11.04 -12.05 6.18
N LYS A 113 -10.91 -13.19 5.48
CA LYS A 113 -11.24 -13.28 4.04
C LYS A 113 -12.74 -13.18 3.81
N ALA A 114 -13.55 -13.81 4.66
CA ALA A 114 -14.99 -13.66 4.62
C ALA A 114 -15.41 -12.19 4.82
N MET A 115 -14.77 -11.51 5.77
CA MET A 115 -15.04 -10.09 6.04
C MET A 115 -14.65 -9.18 4.87
N GLN A 116 -13.47 -9.39 4.29
CA GLN A 116 -13.07 -8.62 3.09
C GLN A 116 -14.03 -8.87 1.93
N ARG A 117 -14.43 -10.13 1.70
CA ARG A 117 -15.40 -10.47 0.65
C ARG A 117 -16.74 -9.78 0.88
N LEU A 118 -17.24 -9.76 2.10
CA LEU A 118 -18.49 -9.10 2.47
C LEU A 118 -18.45 -7.62 2.11
N ILE A 119 -17.37 -6.92 2.49
CA ILE A 119 -17.19 -5.48 2.20
C ILE A 119 -17.12 -5.23 0.69
N VAL A 120 -16.22 -5.92 -0.03
CA VAL A 120 -15.98 -5.66 -1.47
C VAL A 120 -17.11 -6.14 -2.38
N THR A 121 -18.02 -6.96 -1.86
CA THR A 121 -19.24 -7.40 -2.58
C THR A 121 -20.51 -6.70 -2.12
N SER A 122 -20.40 -5.68 -1.27
CA SER A 122 -21.54 -4.83 -0.89
C SER A 122 -21.99 -3.93 -2.05
N ALA A 123 -23.25 -3.52 -2.05
CA ALA A 123 -23.75 -2.51 -2.98
C ALA A 123 -22.99 -1.19 -2.83
N THR A 124 -22.71 -0.80 -1.57
CA THR A 124 -21.98 0.42 -1.22
C THR A 124 -20.59 0.48 -1.84
N TYR A 125 -19.82 -0.61 -1.78
CA TYR A 125 -18.48 -0.68 -2.36
C TYR A 125 -18.48 -0.64 -3.89
N ARG A 126 -19.48 -1.27 -4.52
CA ARG A 126 -19.62 -1.35 -5.98
C ARG A 126 -20.24 -0.10 -6.62
N GLN A 127 -20.51 0.95 -5.84
CA GLN A 127 -20.95 2.23 -6.39
C GLN A 127 -19.89 2.82 -7.32
N SER A 128 -20.34 3.56 -8.33
CA SER A 128 -19.45 4.35 -9.19
C SER A 128 -18.80 5.47 -8.38
N SER A 129 -17.49 5.68 -8.56
CA SER A 129 -16.76 6.85 -8.05
C SER A 129 -17.07 8.14 -8.80
N ARG A 130 -17.61 8.05 -10.03
CA ARG A 130 -18.09 9.22 -10.78
C ARG A 130 -19.20 9.91 -10.01
N ALA A 131 -19.03 11.20 -9.75
CA ALA A 131 -19.94 12.01 -8.98
C ALA A 131 -20.15 13.37 -9.64
N SER A 132 -21.37 13.90 -9.54
CA SER A 132 -21.64 15.28 -9.94
C SER A 132 -21.01 16.25 -8.95
N ARG A 133 -20.84 17.50 -9.38
CA ARG A 133 -20.30 18.56 -8.52
C ARG A 133 -21.15 18.74 -7.26
N GLU A 134 -22.47 18.70 -7.41
CA GLU A 134 -23.42 18.85 -6.30
C GLU A 134 -23.29 17.71 -5.29
N LEU A 135 -23.03 16.48 -5.75
CA LEU A 135 -22.82 15.34 -4.88
C LEU A 135 -21.51 15.47 -4.08
N ILE A 136 -20.45 15.96 -4.73
CA ILE A 136 -19.16 16.23 -4.08
C ILE A 136 -19.30 17.36 -3.05
N GLU A 137 -20.04 18.43 -3.37
CA GLU A 137 -20.27 19.54 -2.44
C GLU A 137 -21.08 19.12 -1.20
N ARG A 138 -22.03 18.19 -1.36
CA ARG A 138 -22.84 17.66 -0.25
C ARG A 138 -22.12 16.64 0.62
N ASP A 139 -21.21 15.85 0.04
CA ASP A 139 -20.46 14.82 0.76
C ASP A 139 -18.97 14.83 0.35
N PRO A 140 -18.21 15.88 0.70
CA PRO A 140 -16.86 16.09 0.19
C PRO A 140 -15.89 14.97 0.61
N GLU A 141 -16.03 14.46 1.83
CA GLU A 141 -15.19 13.40 2.39
C GLU A 141 -15.74 11.98 2.14
N ASN A 142 -16.84 11.85 1.37
CA ASN A 142 -17.57 10.59 1.15
C ASN A 142 -17.99 9.88 2.46
N ARG A 143 -18.33 10.65 3.51
CA ARG A 143 -18.72 10.15 4.83
C ARG A 143 -20.13 9.57 4.82
N LEU A 144 -21.00 10.07 3.94
CA LEU A 144 -22.36 9.55 3.71
C LEU A 144 -22.37 8.40 2.70
N LEU A 145 -21.20 8.04 2.15
CA LEU A 145 -21.02 6.95 1.19
C LEU A 145 -21.89 7.15 -0.07
N ALA A 146 -22.03 8.40 -0.48
CA ALA A 146 -22.87 8.80 -1.61
C ALA A 146 -22.32 8.34 -2.97
N ARG A 147 -21.05 7.90 -3.01
CA ARG A 147 -20.35 7.42 -4.22
C ARG A 147 -19.32 6.34 -3.87
N GLY A 148 -18.80 5.69 -4.90
CA GLY A 148 -17.67 4.77 -4.80
C GLY A 148 -16.41 5.45 -4.23
N PRO A 149 -15.55 4.71 -3.52
CA PRO A 149 -14.34 5.28 -2.94
C PRO A 149 -13.33 5.65 -4.02
N ARG A 150 -12.77 6.87 -3.94
CA ARG A 150 -11.71 7.34 -4.84
C ARG A 150 -10.54 7.93 -4.07
N PHE A 151 -9.40 7.24 -4.05
CA PHE A 151 -8.17 7.71 -3.39
C PHE A 151 -6.92 6.98 -3.90
N ARG A 152 -5.76 7.65 -3.83
CA ARG A 152 -4.48 7.10 -4.27
C ARG A 152 -4.08 5.88 -3.42
N LEU A 153 -3.55 4.85 -4.07
CA LEU A 153 -2.98 3.67 -3.42
C LEU A 153 -1.81 4.06 -2.50
N PRO A 154 -1.61 3.35 -1.37
CA PRO A 154 -0.40 3.50 -0.56
C PRO A 154 0.88 3.22 -1.36
N ALA A 155 2.01 3.80 -0.94
CA ALA A 155 3.30 3.71 -1.63
C ALA A 155 3.68 2.28 -2.06
N GLU A 156 3.53 1.30 -1.17
CA GLU A 156 3.85 -0.09 -1.45
C GLU A 156 2.92 -0.68 -2.51
N MET A 157 1.64 -0.32 -2.48
CA MET A 157 0.64 -0.78 -3.46
C MET A 157 0.82 -0.11 -4.83
N VAL A 158 1.24 1.16 -4.90
CA VAL A 158 1.56 1.81 -6.18
C VAL A 158 2.67 1.04 -6.90
N ARG A 159 3.74 0.71 -6.18
CA ARG A 159 4.85 -0.09 -6.71
C ARG A 159 4.39 -1.49 -7.10
N ASP A 160 3.68 -2.17 -6.20
CA ASP A 160 3.24 -3.55 -6.43
C ASP A 160 2.25 -3.64 -7.59
N ASN A 161 1.40 -2.62 -7.79
CA ASN A 161 0.48 -2.52 -8.91
C ASN A 161 1.25 -2.43 -10.24
N ALA A 162 2.27 -1.54 -10.33
CA ALA A 162 3.10 -1.44 -11.53
C ALA A 162 3.82 -2.76 -11.86
N LEU A 163 4.34 -3.46 -10.84
CA LEU A 163 4.96 -4.78 -11.01
C LEU A 163 3.94 -5.85 -11.43
N ALA A 164 2.71 -5.82 -10.92
CA ALA A 164 1.66 -6.76 -11.28
C ALA A 164 1.18 -6.55 -12.73
N ILE A 165 0.88 -5.30 -13.09
CA ILE A 165 0.46 -4.89 -14.43
C ILE A 165 1.53 -5.26 -15.47
N SER A 166 2.80 -5.06 -15.15
CA SER A 166 3.93 -5.41 -16.01
C SER A 166 4.29 -6.89 -16.02
N GLY A 167 3.81 -7.67 -15.05
CA GLY A 167 4.06 -9.12 -14.93
C GLY A 167 5.40 -9.46 -14.28
N LEU A 168 6.05 -8.48 -13.66
CA LEU A 168 7.31 -8.65 -12.95
C LEU A 168 7.11 -9.09 -11.50
N LEU A 169 5.94 -8.85 -10.91
CA LEU A 169 5.67 -9.08 -9.49
C LEU A 169 5.96 -10.53 -9.09
N ASN A 170 6.82 -10.68 -8.08
CA ASN A 170 7.04 -11.93 -7.38
C ASN A 170 6.05 -12.03 -6.20
N ASP A 171 5.13 -12.97 -6.28
CA ASP A 171 4.02 -13.15 -5.33
C ASP A 171 4.37 -13.99 -4.08
N ARG A 172 5.62 -14.46 -3.97
CA ARG A 172 6.10 -15.26 -2.84
C ARG A 172 5.87 -14.56 -1.49
N ILE A 173 5.14 -15.24 -0.61
CA ILE A 173 4.88 -14.82 0.77
C ILE A 173 5.90 -15.44 1.73
N GLY A 174 6.41 -14.62 2.67
CA GLY A 174 7.36 -15.02 3.72
C GLY A 174 8.84 -14.92 3.30
N GLY A 175 9.77 -15.13 4.23
CA GLY A 175 11.22 -15.00 3.96
C GLY A 175 11.79 -13.62 4.29
N PRO A 176 13.09 -13.39 4.02
CA PRO A 176 13.81 -12.19 4.45
C PRO A 176 13.37 -10.93 3.69
N SER A 177 13.75 -9.78 4.22
CA SER A 177 13.63 -8.49 3.52
C SER A 177 14.51 -8.45 2.26
N VAL A 178 14.09 -7.65 1.29
CA VAL A 178 14.78 -7.43 0.02
C VAL A 178 15.20 -5.98 -0.14
N TYR A 179 16.09 -5.75 -1.10
CA TYR A 179 16.74 -4.48 -1.38
C TYR A 179 16.45 -4.10 -2.85
N PRO A 180 15.31 -3.44 -3.13
CA PRO A 180 14.96 -3.03 -4.49
C PRO A 180 15.91 -1.99 -5.10
N TYR A 181 15.54 -1.40 -6.24
CA TYR A 181 16.27 -0.25 -6.78
C TYR A 181 16.30 0.90 -5.78
N GLN A 182 17.49 1.48 -5.60
CA GLN A 182 17.72 2.70 -4.83
C GLN A 182 18.91 3.46 -5.44
N PRO A 183 18.93 4.80 -5.40
CA PRO A 183 20.13 5.57 -5.72
C PRO A 183 21.34 5.12 -4.89
N LYS A 184 22.51 5.06 -5.53
CA LYS A 184 23.77 4.65 -4.87
C LYS A 184 24.20 5.68 -3.82
N GLY A 185 24.85 5.23 -2.76
CA GLY A 185 25.53 6.11 -1.77
C GLY A 185 24.65 6.58 -0.61
N LEU A 186 23.33 6.40 -0.65
CA LEU A 186 22.42 6.92 0.38
C LEU A 186 22.67 6.31 1.77
N TRP A 187 23.11 5.05 1.86
CA TRP A 187 23.38 4.40 3.15
C TRP A 187 24.75 4.80 3.70
N GLU A 188 25.71 5.00 2.80
CA GLU A 188 27.09 5.35 3.07
C GLU A 188 27.21 6.82 3.50
N GLU A 189 26.47 7.73 2.87
CA GLU A 189 26.41 9.16 3.23
C GLU A 189 25.92 9.39 4.67
N MET A 190 25.05 8.52 5.16
CA MET A 190 24.49 8.61 6.52
C MET A 190 25.30 7.80 7.55
N ALA A 191 26.42 7.20 7.14
CA ALA A 191 27.28 6.36 7.98
C ALA A 191 28.57 7.05 8.46
N PHE A 192 28.73 8.36 8.25
CA PHE A 192 29.90 9.10 8.74
C PHE A 192 29.82 9.37 10.25
N GLY A 193 30.64 8.67 11.05
CA GLY A 193 30.85 8.93 12.48
C GLY A 193 31.39 7.72 13.25
N GLU A 194 32.13 7.97 14.34
CA GLU A 194 32.67 6.95 15.25
C GLU A 194 31.54 6.20 15.98
N GLY A 195 30.99 5.16 15.34
CA GLY A 195 29.92 4.33 15.91
C GLY A 195 28.92 3.75 14.91
N TYR A 196 28.99 4.11 13.63
CA TYR A 196 28.04 3.60 12.63
C TYR A 196 28.51 2.30 11.98
N SER A 197 27.61 1.32 11.93
CA SER A 197 27.79 0.06 11.21
C SER A 197 28.07 0.34 9.74
N GLY A 198 29.17 -0.20 9.18
CA GLY A 198 29.54 -0.14 7.76
C GLY A 198 28.57 -0.91 6.84
N GLN A 199 27.27 -0.64 6.95
CA GLN A 199 26.20 -1.25 6.18
C GLN A 199 26.11 -0.59 4.83
N SER A 200 26.52 -1.31 3.79
CA SER A 200 26.33 -0.92 2.40
C SER A 200 24.99 -1.40 1.86
N TYR A 201 24.41 -0.64 0.92
CA TYR A 201 23.19 -1.08 0.24
C TYR A 201 23.54 -1.99 -0.95
N THR A 202 23.27 -3.28 -0.81
CA THR A 202 23.45 -4.25 -1.91
C THR A 202 22.10 -4.62 -2.49
N GLN A 203 21.84 -4.17 -3.73
CA GLN A 203 20.61 -4.49 -4.45
C GLN A 203 20.40 -6.01 -4.52
N SER A 204 19.18 -6.46 -4.23
CA SER A 204 18.82 -7.87 -4.36
C SER A 204 18.79 -8.29 -5.83
N PRO A 205 19.31 -9.49 -6.17
CA PRO A 205 19.18 -10.01 -7.53
C PRO A 205 17.72 -10.43 -7.81
N LYS A 206 17.43 -10.74 -9.07
CA LYS A 206 16.17 -11.39 -9.44
C LYS A 206 16.10 -12.81 -8.86
N PRO A 207 14.92 -13.30 -8.43
CA PRO A 207 13.60 -12.65 -8.52
C PRO A 207 13.25 -11.78 -7.31
N ASP A 208 14.15 -11.63 -6.34
CA ASP A 208 13.89 -10.95 -5.07
C ASP A 208 13.71 -9.43 -5.23
N LEU A 209 14.34 -8.86 -6.27
CA LEU A 209 14.15 -7.47 -6.70
C LEU A 209 12.69 -7.06 -6.92
N TYR A 210 11.85 -8.00 -7.35
CA TYR A 210 10.44 -7.74 -7.70
C TYR A 210 9.44 -8.24 -6.65
N ARG A 211 9.88 -8.49 -5.42
CA ARG A 211 8.95 -8.84 -4.33
C ARG A 211 8.09 -7.65 -3.96
N ARG A 212 6.95 -7.96 -3.34
CA ARG A 212 6.00 -6.97 -2.79
C ARG A 212 6.71 -5.94 -1.91
N GLY A 213 6.28 -4.69 -1.97
CA GLY A 213 6.83 -3.58 -1.19
C GLY A 213 6.83 -3.83 0.33
N MET A 214 5.94 -4.70 0.81
CA MET A 214 5.92 -5.21 2.19
C MET A 214 7.24 -5.87 2.63
N TYR A 215 8.03 -6.41 1.70
CA TYR A 215 9.33 -7.05 1.97
C TYR A 215 10.51 -6.09 1.81
N THR A 216 10.30 -4.86 1.36
CA THR A 216 11.38 -3.88 1.20
C THR A 216 12.01 -3.57 2.55
N VAL A 217 13.35 -3.66 2.62
CA VAL A 217 14.10 -3.29 3.83
C VAL A 217 13.84 -1.83 4.19
N TRP A 218 13.73 -1.56 5.49
CA TRP A 218 13.53 -0.20 5.98
C TRP A 218 14.60 0.13 7.02
N LYS A 219 15.56 0.97 6.65
CA LYS A 219 16.54 1.52 7.58
C LYS A 219 15.94 2.80 8.18
N ARG A 220 15.79 2.87 9.51
CA ARG A 220 15.12 4.00 10.19
C ARG A 220 15.71 5.35 9.81
N THR A 221 17.02 5.45 9.66
CA THR A 221 17.72 6.69 9.30
C THR A 221 17.74 6.99 7.80
N VAL A 222 17.48 5.98 6.95
CA VAL A 222 17.49 6.10 5.48
C VAL A 222 16.33 5.29 4.91
N PRO A 223 15.08 5.79 5.02
CA PRO A 223 13.92 5.11 4.47
C PRO A 223 14.01 4.98 2.94
N PRO A 224 13.33 4.01 2.31
CA PRO A 224 13.33 3.86 0.86
C PRO A 224 12.80 5.14 0.17
N PRO A 225 13.59 5.82 -0.68
CA PRO A 225 13.29 7.19 -1.11
C PRO A 225 12.00 7.31 -1.93
N SER A 226 11.74 6.36 -2.84
CA SER A 226 10.51 6.36 -3.64
C SER A 226 9.26 6.12 -2.78
N LEU A 227 9.36 5.30 -1.73
CA LEU A 227 8.26 5.10 -0.80
C LEU A 227 8.00 6.35 0.05
N THR A 228 9.05 7.02 0.52
CA THR A 228 8.94 8.28 1.26
C THR A 228 8.24 9.37 0.44
N ILE A 229 8.61 9.54 -0.83
CA ILE A 229 7.94 10.50 -1.75
C ILE A 229 6.46 10.16 -1.94
N LEU A 230 6.11 8.88 -1.90
CA LEU A 230 4.74 8.36 -2.00
C LEU A 230 4.01 8.27 -0.65
N ASP A 231 4.43 9.07 0.35
CA ASP A 231 3.83 9.20 1.69
C ASP A 231 3.92 7.94 2.58
N ALA A 232 4.91 7.08 2.38
CA ALA A 232 5.13 5.95 3.29
C ALA A 232 5.61 6.47 4.67
N PRO A 233 5.06 5.98 5.80
CA PRO A 233 5.44 6.46 7.13
C PRO A 233 6.88 6.10 7.51
N ASP A 234 7.66 7.03 8.06
CA ASP A 234 9.07 6.87 8.46
C ASP A 234 9.38 5.74 9.48
N ARG A 235 8.35 5.16 10.10
CA ARG A 235 8.39 4.13 11.16
C ARG A 235 9.03 4.61 12.48
N GLU A 236 9.14 5.91 12.70
CA GLU A 236 9.57 6.47 13.98
C GLU A 236 8.45 6.47 15.02
N LYS A 237 7.20 6.55 14.53
CA LYS A 237 5.97 6.52 15.34
C LYS A 237 4.93 5.58 14.76
N CYS A 238 4.02 5.12 15.61
CA CYS A 238 2.84 4.39 15.15
C CYS A 238 1.99 5.30 14.27
N THR A 239 1.54 4.79 13.12
CA THR A 239 0.75 5.54 12.15
C THR A 239 -0.50 4.74 11.79
N ALA A 240 -1.61 5.00 12.47
CA ALA A 240 -2.89 4.33 12.23
C ALA A 240 -3.61 4.86 10.98
N ARG A 241 -3.44 6.16 10.68
CA ARG A 241 -3.93 6.81 9.45
C ARG A 241 -2.75 7.36 8.69
N ARG A 242 -2.61 6.94 7.43
CA ARG A 242 -1.57 7.44 6.54
C ARG A 242 -2.07 8.69 5.82
N ALA A 243 -1.21 9.70 5.70
CA ALA A 243 -1.49 10.83 4.84
C ALA A 243 -1.45 10.37 3.37
N VAL A 244 -2.27 10.99 2.53
CA VAL A 244 -2.26 10.78 1.09
C VAL A 244 -2.18 12.16 0.44
N THR A 245 -1.05 12.43 -0.19
CA THR A 245 -0.81 13.63 -0.98
C THR A 245 -0.70 13.27 -2.46
N ASN A 246 -0.98 14.26 -3.31
CA ASN A 246 -0.78 14.19 -4.77
C ASN A 246 0.16 15.33 -5.15
N THR A 247 1.43 15.02 -5.38
CA THR A 247 2.45 16.03 -5.71
C THR A 247 3.10 15.75 -7.05
N PRO A 248 3.58 16.78 -7.78
CA PRO A 248 4.32 16.57 -9.04
C PRO A 248 5.56 15.67 -8.88
N LEU A 249 6.19 15.67 -7.70
CA LEU A 249 7.33 14.80 -7.40
C LEU A 249 6.97 13.31 -7.47
N GLN A 250 5.75 12.93 -7.09
CA GLN A 250 5.29 11.55 -7.19
C GLN A 250 5.15 11.12 -8.65
N ALA A 251 4.62 11.98 -9.52
CA ALA A 251 4.57 11.71 -10.96
C ALA A 251 5.99 11.55 -11.55
N LEU A 252 6.96 12.34 -11.09
CA LEU A 252 8.36 12.20 -11.50
C LEU A 252 8.99 10.89 -11.02
N VAL A 253 8.64 10.38 -9.83
CA VAL A 253 9.08 9.05 -9.38
C VAL A 253 8.58 7.97 -10.34
N LEU A 254 7.29 7.99 -10.69
CA LEU A 254 6.70 7.03 -11.61
C LEU A 254 7.28 7.08 -13.03
N LEU A 255 7.79 8.24 -13.46
CA LEU A 255 8.42 8.41 -14.78
C LEU A 255 9.90 8.00 -14.81
N ASN A 256 10.62 8.12 -13.69
CA ASN A 256 12.08 8.09 -13.68
C ASN A 256 12.71 6.98 -12.83
N ASP A 257 12.03 6.50 -11.78
CA ASP A 257 12.61 5.44 -10.94
C ASP A 257 12.73 4.14 -11.77
N PRO A 258 13.89 3.45 -11.74
CA PRO A 258 14.14 2.27 -12.56
C PRO A 258 13.06 1.20 -12.45
N THR A 259 12.41 1.09 -11.29
CA THR A 259 11.30 0.15 -11.06
C THR A 259 10.17 0.39 -12.05
N TYR A 260 9.75 1.64 -12.24
CA TYR A 260 8.60 1.98 -13.09
C TYR A 260 8.97 2.05 -14.57
N VAL A 261 10.19 2.48 -14.90
CA VAL A 261 10.70 2.43 -16.28
C VAL A 261 10.80 0.99 -16.76
N GLU A 262 11.33 0.09 -15.92
CA GLU A 262 11.39 -1.33 -16.23
C GLU A 262 10.00 -1.96 -16.33
N ALA A 263 9.09 -1.63 -15.40
CA ALA A 263 7.69 -2.08 -15.47
C ALA A 263 7.00 -1.62 -16.76
N SER A 264 7.26 -0.39 -17.21
CA SER A 264 6.73 0.15 -18.48
C SER A 264 7.22 -0.67 -19.67
N ARG A 265 8.50 -1.04 -19.69
CA ARG A 265 9.07 -1.89 -20.76
C ARG A 265 8.47 -3.30 -20.74
N ALA A 266 8.31 -3.89 -19.55
CA ALA A 266 7.70 -5.21 -19.42
C ALA A 266 6.21 -5.20 -19.80
N LEU A 267 5.47 -4.13 -19.49
CA LEU A 267 4.10 -3.93 -19.98
C LEU A 267 4.07 -3.80 -21.51
N ALA A 268 5.00 -3.06 -22.11
CA ALA A 268 5.12 -2.93 -23.55
C ALA A 268 5.40 -4.28 -24.24
N ASP A 269 6.31 -5.09 -23.70
CA ASP A 269 6.58 -6.45 -24.18
C ASP A 269 5.32 -7.33 -24.11
N ARG A 270 4.61 -7.33 -22.97
CA ARG A 270 3.34 -8.05 -22.81
C ARG A 270 2.29 -7.59 -23.82
N THR A 271 2.21 -6.29 -24.08
CA THR A 271 1.26 -5.67 -25.01
C THR A 271 1.54 -6.07 -26.44
N LEU A 272 2.80 -6.02 -26.88
CA LEU A 272 3.19 -6.40 -28.23
C LEU A 272 2.94 -7.88 -28.53
N ARG A 273 3.06 -8.75 -27.52
CA ARG A 273 2.82 -10.19 -27.64
C ARG A 273 1.36 -10.59 -27.58
N ASN A 274 0.60 -10.00 -26.64
CA ASN A 274 -0.73 -10.51 -26.28
C ASN A 274 -1.87 -9.54 -26.65
N GLY A 275 -1.57 -8.29 -26.97
CA GLY A 275 -2.56 -7.24 -27.28
C GLY A 275 -3.14 -7.33 -28.69
N GLY A 276 -2.87 -8.41 -29.43
CA GLY A 276 -3.38 -8.60 -30.79
C GLY A 276 -2.53 -7.91 -31.87
N ARG A 277 -3.11 -7.82 -33.07
CA ARG A 277 -2.40 -7.42 -34.31
C ARG A 277 -2.47 -5.93 -34.64
N SER A 278 -3.46 -5.21 -34.13
CA SER A 278 -3.65 -3.78 -34.39
C SER A 278 -3.21 -2.94 -33.20
N ASP A 279 -2.79 -1.69 -33.45
CA ASP A 279 -2.45 -0.75 -32.38
C ASP A 279 -3.65 -0.45 -31.49
N HIS A 280 -4.87 -0.48 -32.04
CA HIS A 280 -6.11 -0.30 -31.27
C HIS A 280 -6.27 -1.40 -30.22
N ALA A 281 -6.15 -2.67 -30.64
CA ALA A 281 -6.28 -3.80 -29.73
C ALA A 281 -5.17 -3.81 -28.66
N ARG A 282 -3.96 -3.39 -29.03
CA ARG A 282 -2.81 -3.29 -28.13
C ARG A 282 -2.98 -2.18 -27.09
N ILE A 283 -3.48 -1.01 -27.50
CA ILE A 283 -3.81 0.08 -26.59
C ILE A 283 -4.92 -0.35 -25.64
N ASP A 284 -6.01 -0.93 -26.15
CA ASP A 284 -7.12 -1.42 -25.31
C ASP A 284 -6.63 -2.46 -24.29
N PHE A 285 -5.71 -3.35 -24.69
CA PHE A 285 -5.10 -4.34 -23.81
C PHE A 285 -4.24 -3.70 -22.70
N ALA A 286 -3.31 -2.81 -23.06
CA ALA A 286 -2.43 -2.15 -22.10
C ALA A 286 -3.21 -1.27 -21.11
N PHE A 287 -4.16 -0.50 -21.63
CA PHE A 287 -5.00 0.39 -20.84
C PHE A 287 -5.89 -0.40 -19.87
N LYS A 288 -6.53 -1.48 -20.34
CA LYS A 288 -7.36 -2.34 -19.48
C LYS A 288 -6.56 -3.04 -18.39
N LEU A 289 -5.31 -3.43 -18.65
CA LEU A 289 -4.46 -3.99 -17.60
C LEU A 289 -4.14 -2.95 -16.52
N ALA A 290 -3.94 -1.68 -16.89
CA ALA A 290 -3.56 -0.62 -15.97
C ALA A 290 -4.74 -0.02 -15.20
N THR A 291 -5.89 0.19 -15.86
CA THR A 291 -7.03 0.95 -15.32
C THR A 291 -8.29 0.10 -15.11
N ALA A 292 -8.24 -1.21 -15.42
CA ALA A 292 -9.37 -2.14 -15.37
C ALA A 292 -10.57 -1.82 -16.28
N ARG A 293 -10.48 -0.81 -17.15
CA ARG A 293 -11.50 -0.43 -18.15
C ARG A 293 -10.91 -0.28 -19.53
N THR A 294 -11.74 -0.19 -20.57
CA THR A 294 -11.27 0.21 -21.89
C THR A 294 -11.15 1.73 -21.99
N PRO A 295 -10.20 2.26 -22.79
CA PRO A 295 -10.15 3.68 -23.05
C PRO A 295 -11.39 4.10 -23.85
N ASP A 296 -11.89 5.30 -23.59
CA ASP A 296 -12.96 5.89 -24.38
C ASP A 296 -12.44 6.33 -25.78
N PRO A 297 -13.31 6.74 -26.71
CA PRO A 297 -12.88 7.14 -28.05
C PRO A 297 -11.89 8.31 -28.09
N GLN A 298 -11.98 9.27 -27.15
CA GLN A 298 -11.08 10.41 -27.09
C GLN A 298 -9.71 9.99 -26.54
N GLU A 299 -9.70 9.24 -25.44
CA GLU A 299 -8.48 8.68 -24.84
C GLU A 299 -7.73 7.80 -25.85
N ARG A 300 -8.45 6.93 -26.55
CA ARG A 300 -7.86 6.08 -27.58
C ARG A 300 -7.24 6.91 -28.71
N ALA A 301 -7.92 7.96 -29.16
CA ALA A 301 -7.40 8.84 -30.20
C ALA A 301 -6.10 9.53 -29.77
N VAL A 302 -6.03 10.00 -28.51
CA VAL A 302 -4.81 10.59 -27.92
C VAL A 302 -3.69 9.56 -27.86
N LEU A 303 -3.95 8.36 -27.33
CA LEU A 303 -2.95 7.29 -27.22
C LEU A 303 -2.39 6.85 -28.59
N LEU A 304 -3.25 6.77 -29.61
CA LEU A 304 -2.83 6.49 -31.00
C LEU A 304 -2.02 7.65 -31.59
N GLY A 305 -2.35 8.90 -31.26
CA GLY A 305 -1.55 10.08 -31.58
C GLY A 305 -0.15 9.99 -31.00
N SER A 306 -0.05 9.83 -29.67
CA SER A 306 1.21 9.72 -28.94
C SER A 306 2.07 8.55 -29.42
N LEU A 307 1.48 7.39 -29.71
CA LEU A 307 2.23 6.25 -30.26
C LEU A 307 2.90 6.59 -31.61
N ARG A 308 2.21 7.31 -32.50
CA ARG A 308 2.78 7.75 -33.78
C ARG A 308 3.94 8.72 -33.57
N GLU A 309 3.82 9.64 -32.62
CA GLU A 309 4.90 10.56 -32.25
C GLU A 309 6.11 9.81 -31.70
N PHE A 310 5.91 8.89 -30.75
CA PHE A 310 7.00 8.10 -30.17
C PHE A 310 7.70 7.21 -31.20
N ARG A 311 6.95 6.60 -32.14
CA ARG A 311 7.56 5.86 -33.26
C ARG A 311 8.40 6.77 -34.15
N SER A 312 7.93 8.00 -34.43
CA SER A 312 8.70 8.98 -35.21
C SER A 312 9.98 9.39 -34.49
N LEU A 313 9.92 9.59 -33.17
CA LEU A 313 11.07 9.92 -32.33
C LEU A 313 12.14 8.82 -32.39
N TYR A 314 11.78 7.58 -32.07
CA TYR A 314 12.75 6.47 -32.03
C TYR A 314 13.18 5.96 -33.41
N ARG A 315 12.51 6.37 -34.49
CA ARG A 315 13.00 6.12 -35.86
C ARG A 315 14.33 6.81 -36.11
N HIS A 316 14.51 8.01 -35.54
CA HIS A 316 15.69 8.86 -35.73
C HIS A 316 16.68 8.80 -34.56
N ASP A 317 16.32 8.12 -33.46
CA ASP A 317 17.11 8.08 -32.23
C ASP A 317 17.25 6.66 -31.66
N GLN A 318 18.09 5.86 -32.32
CA GLN A 318 18.37 4.48 -31.91
C GLN A 318 19.18 4.40 -30.61
N ALA A 319 20.00 5.42 -30.32
CA ALA A 319 20.81 5.47 -29.12
C ALA A 319 19.92 5.59 -27.88
N ASN A 320 18.96 6.53 -27.87
CA ASN A 320 18.03 6.67 -26.75
C ASN A 320 17.05 5.50 -26.65
N ALA A 321 16.63 4.89 -27.76
CA ALA A 321 15.86 3.64 -27.72
C ALA A 321 16.62 2.54 -26.95
N SER A 322 17.91 2.34 -27.26
CA SER A 322 18.74 1.33 -26.60
C SER A 322 18.99 1.66 -25.13
N LYS A 323 19.21 2.95 -24.81
CA LYS A 323 19.37 3.42 -23.43
C LYS A 323 18.12 3.15 -22.59
N LEU A 324 16.93 3.50 -23.09
CA LEU A 324 15.66 3.24 -22.42
C LEU A 324 15.45 1.74 -22.19
N LEU A 325 15.70 0.91 -23.20
CA LEU A 325 15.50 -0.53 -23.10
C LEU A 325 16.50 -1.24 -22.19
N SER A 326 17.60 -0.58 -21.85
CA SER A 326 18.62 -1.09 -20.92
C SER A 326 18.33 -0.81 -19.45
N VAL A 327 17.28 -0.03 -19.13
CA VAL A 327 16.89 0.27 -17.75
C VAL A 327 16.27 -0.98 -17.09
N GLY A 328 16.77 -1.29 -15.89
CA GLY A 328 16.36 -2.43 -15.09
C GLY A 328 17.19 -3.70 -15.32
N GLU A 329 16.84 -4.78 -14.63
CA GLU A 329 17.59 -6.05 -14.60
C GLU A 329 17.04 -7.09 -15.58
N THR A 330 15.78 -7.00 -15.96
CA THR A 330 15.19 -7.83 -17.02
C THR A 330 15.76 -7.42 -18.38
N LYS A 331 15.94 -8.37 -19.29
CA LYS A 331 16.39 -8.07 -20.65
C LYS A 331 15.19 -7.78 -21.55
N ALA A 332 15.36 -6.89 -22.52
CA ALA A 332 14.38 -6.72 -23.58
C ALA A 332 14.28 -8.02 -24.42
N ASP A 333 13.08 -8.32 -24.93
CA ASP A 333 12.90 -9.47 -25.83
C ASP A 333 13.61 -9.19 -27.16
N SER A 334 14.58 -10.05 -27.49
CA SER A 334 15.35 -9.95 -28.74
C SER A 334 14.51 -10.19 -29.99
N ARG A 335 13.31 -10.77 -29.86
CA ARG A 335 12.38 -10.99 -30.99
C ARG A 335 11.61 -9.74 -31.38
N LEU A 336 11.57 -8.72 -30.51
CA LEU A 336 10.88 -7.47 -30.78
C LEU A 336 11.84 -6.44 -31.37
N ALA A 337 11.38 -5.69 -32.37
CA ALA A 337 12.17 -4.60 -32.94
C ALA A 337 12.44 -3.54 -31.85
N PRO A 338 13.72 -3.21 -31.54
CA PRO A 338 14.04 -2.32 -30.41
C PRO A 338 13.35 -0.95 -30.48
N ARG A 339 13.24 -0.37 -31.68
CA ARG A 339 12.58 0.94 -31.87
C ARG A 339 11.08 0.89 -31.57
N GLU A 340 10.43 -0.21 -31.97
CA GLU A 340 9.01 -0.42 -31.70
C GLU A 340 8.77 -0.67 -30.21
N LEU A 341 9.60 -1.51 -29.58
CA LEU A 341 9.50 -1.74 -28.14
C LEU A 341 9.75 -0.46 -27.34
N ALA A 342 10.68 0.39 -27.76
CA ALA A 342 10.93 1.68 -27.11
C ALA A 342 9.70 2.61 -27.22
N ALA A 343 9.07 2.72 -28.40
CA ALA A 343 7.86 3.52 -28.57
C ALA A 343 6.70 3.05 -27.68
N TRP A 344 6.48 1.74 -27.60
CA TRP A 344 5.48 1.17 -26.69
C TRP A 344 5.87 1.29 -25.22
N THR A 345 7.16 1.27 -24.89
CA THR A 345 7.65 1.49 -23.51
C THR A 345 7.31 2.90 -23.05
N THR A 346 7.51 3.91 -23.90
CA THR A 346 7.14 5.30 -23.59
C THR A 346 5.63 5.48 -23.47
N LEU A 347 4.85 4.85 -24.35
CA LEU A 347 3.38 4.85 -24.22
C LEU A 347 2.92 4.15 -22.93
N ALA A 348 3.52 3.00 -22.59
CA ALA A 348 3.25 2.29 -21.35
C ALA A 348 3.61 3.11 -20.11
N SER A 349 4.73 3.85 -20.15
CA SER A 349 5.11 4.78 -19.09
C SER A 349 4.08 5.88 -18.90
N MET A 350 3.50 6.40 -19.99
CA MET A 350 2.43 7.40 -19.92
C MET A 350 1.16 6.81 -19.29
N ILE A 351 0.78 5.59 -19.67
CA ILE A 351 -0.38 4.87 -19.09
C ILE A 351 -0.15 4.58 -17.59
N LEU A 352 1.03 4.10 -17.21
CA LEU A 352 1.37 3.81 -15.81
C LEU A 352 1.49 5.06 -14.94
N ASN A 353 1.63 6.24 -15.55
CA ASN A 353 1.70 7.54 -14.86
C ASN A 353 0.33 8.22 -14.69
N LEU A 354 -0.75 7.67 -15.28
CA LEU A 354 -2.09 8.20 -15.09
C LEU A 354 -2.52 8.12 -13.62
N ASP A 355 -3.25 9.13 -13.15
CA ASP A 355 -3.88 9.14 -11.82
C ASP A 355 -4.72 7.86 -11.61
N GLU A 356 -5.50 7.47 -12.62
CA GLU A 356 -6.35 6.27 -12.62
C GLU A 356 -5.57 4.96 -12.39
N THR A 357 -4.30 4.90 -12.80
CA THR A 357 -3.47 3.69 -12.62
C THR A 357 -2.98 3.54 -11.18
N ILE A 358 -2.84 4.66 -10.44
CA ILE A 358 -2.36 4.68 -9.06
C ILE A 358 -3.46 4.98 -8.05
N THR A 359 -4.69 5.19 -8.52
CA THR A 359 -5.86 5.51 -7.73
C THR A 359 -6.83 4.35 -7.78
N LYS A 360 -7.43 4.06 -6.63
CA LYS A 360 -8.58 3.18 -6.56
C LYS A 360 -9.81 4.00 -6.94
N GLU A 361 -10.65 3.51 -7.86
CA GLU A 361 -11.91 4.18 -8.24
C GLU A 361 -12.97 3.25 -8.83
#